data_AF-A3WEI7-F1
#
_entry.id   AF-A3WEI7-F1
#
_cell.length_a   1.000
_cell.length_b   1.000
_cell.length_c   1.000
_cell.angle_alpha   90.00
_cell.angle_beta   90.00
_cell.angle_gamma   90.00
#
_symmetry.space_group_name_H-M   'P 1'
#
loop_
_entity.id
_entity.type
_entity.pdbx_description
1 polymer ?
#
loop_
_entity_poly.entity_id
_entity_poly.type
_entity_poly.pdbx_seq_one_letter_code
_entity_poly.pdbx_strand_id
1 'polypeptide(L)' 'MAQTYEFYIERAGESAKAAKEAVLQNVRERELRSEQHWLGLAERTRAGKIAREKADAARMAKREAEAALRN' A
#
# COMPACT_ATOMS: atom_id res chain seq x y z
N MET A 1 5.64 -7.63 -12.97
CA MET A 1 4.76 -6.45 -12.78
C MET A 1 4.60 -6.17 -11.29
N ALA A 2 4.72 -4.91 -10.85
CA ALA A 2 4.33 -4.54 -9.49
C ALA A 2 2.80 -4.47 -9.43
N GLN A 3 2.19 -5.15 -8.46
CA GLN A 3 0.74 -5.21 -8.28
C GLN A 3 0.25 -3.95 -7.54
N THR A 4 -0.98 -3.51 -7.80
CA THR A 4 -1.51 -2.24 -7.28
C THR A 4 -2.02 -2.35 -5.83
N TYR A 5 -2.34 -1.20 -5.21
CA TYR A 5 -2.94 -1.18 -3.87
C TYR A 5 -4.26 -1.96 -3.85
N GLU A 6 -5.11 -1.74 -4.85
CA GLU A 6 -6.42 -2.36 -5.00
C GLU A 6 -6.32 -3.88 -5.09
N PHE A 7 -5.33 -4.38 -5.86
CA PHE A 7 -5.05 -5.81 -5.93
C PHE A 7 -4.74 -6.39 -4.54
N TYR A 8 -3.87 -5.76 -3.76
CA TYR A 8 -3.52 -6.27 -2.44
C TYR A 8 -4.70 -6.20 -1.45
N ILE A 9 -5.55 -5.18 -1.56
CA ILE A 9 -6.78 -5.09 -0.75
C ILE A 9 -7.77 -6.20 -1.10
N GLU A 10 -7.95 -6.51 -2.38
CA GLU A 10 -8.82 -7.61 -2.82
C GLU A 10 -8.33 -8.94 -2.23
N ARG A 11 -7.03 -9.24 -2.33
CA ARG A 11 -6.43 -10.46 -1.75
C ARG A 11 -6.55 -10.51 -0.23
N ALA A 12 -6.38 -9.38 0.45
CA ALA A 12 -6.61 -9.31 1.90
C ALA A 12 -8.06 -9.65 2.24
N GLY A 13 -9.03 -9.11 1.48
CA GLY A 13 -10.46 -9.39 1.64
C GLY A 13 -10.81 -10.86 1.39
N GLU A 14 -10.22 -11.50 0.38
CA GLU A 14 -10.38 -12.93 0.12
C GLU A 14 -9.88 -13.78 1.30
N SER A 15 -8.68 -13.50 1.81
CA SER A 15 -8.15 -14.19 2.99
C SER A 15 -8.99 -13.94 4.24
N ALA A 16 -9.48 -12.71 4.46
CA ALA A 16 -10.37 -12.41 5.57
C ALA A 16 -11.69 -13.19 5.49
N LYS A 17 -12.24 -13.34 4.28
CA LYS A 17 -13.44 -14.16 4.04
C LYS A 17 -13.17 -15.64 4.31
N ALA A 18 -12.07 -16.18 3.77
CA ALA A 18 -11.66 -17.56 4.01
C ALA A 18 -11.41 -17.84 5.51
N ALA A 19 -10.83 -16.89 6.25
CA ALA A 19 -10.66 -17.00 7.70
C ALA A 19 -11.98 -17.09 8.46
N LYS A 20 -13.02 -16.36 8.01
CA LYS A 20 -14.36 -16.41 8.60
C LYS A 20 -15.09 -17.72 8.31
N GLU A 21 -14.86 -18.30 7.14
CA GLU A 21 -15.47 -19.57 6.71
C GLU A 21 -14.70 -20.80 7.23
N ALA A 22 -13.48 -20.61 7.74
CA ALA A 22 -12.64 -21.69 8.25
C ALA A 22 -13.24 -22.36 9.50
N VAL A 23 -13.46 -23.68 9.40
CA VAL A 23 -13.94 -24.52 10.51
C VAL A 23 -12.81 -24.85 11.49
N LEU A 24 -11.60 -25.06 10.98
CA LEU A 24 -10.44 -25.40 11.81
C LEU A 24 -9.67 -24.14 12.19
N GLN A 25 -9.29 -24.03 13.47
CA GLN A 25 -8.57 -22.88 14.00
C GLN A 25 -7.23 -22.64 13.30
N ASN A 26 -6.47 -23.70 13.03
CA ASN A 26 -5.18 -23.60 12.34
C ASN A 26 -5.32 -23.05 10.90
N VAL A 27 -6.43 -23.36 10.21
CA VAL A 27 -6.76 -22.80 8.90
C VAL A 27 -7.13 -21.33 9.05
N ARG A 28 -7.99 -20.99 10.01
CA ARG A 28 -8.34 -19.59 10.29
C ARG A 28 -7.10 -18.73 10.55
N GLU A 29 -6.19 -19.20 11.40
CA GLU A 29 -4.95 -18.48 11.72
C GLU A 29 -4.03 -18.33 10.51
N ARG A 30 -3.96 -19.34 9.64
CA ARG A 30 -3.21 -19.23 8.37
C ARG A 30 -3.79 -18.12 7.49
N GLU A 31 -5.11 -18.11 7.32
CA GLU A 31 -5.78 -17.10 6.50
C GLU A 31 -5.62 -15.70 7.08
N LEU A 32 -5.70 -15.52 8.40
CA LEU A 32 -5.43 -14.24 9.05
C LEU A 32 -3.98 -13.76 8.84
N ARG A 33 -2.99 -14.66 8.85
CA ARG A 33 -1.60 -14.29 8.51
C ARG A 33 -1.46 -13.87 7.05
N SER A 34 -2.18 -14.54 6.14
CA SER A 34 -2.23 -14.15 4.72
C SER A 34 -2.88 -12.78 4.54
N GLU A 35 -4.01 -12.52 5.20
CA GLU A 35 -4.65 -11.20 5.23
C GLU A 35 -3.67 -10.11 5.70
N GLN A 36 -3.00 -10.31 6.83
CA GLN A 36 -2.00 -9.37 7.35
C GLN A 36 -0.86 -9.11 6.35
N HIS A 37 -0.39 -10.16 5.67
CA HIS A 37 0.66 -10.02 4.66
C HIS A 37 0.21 -9.14 3.49
N TRP A 38 -1.01 -9.37 2.99
CA TRP A 38 -1.58 -8.59 1.90
C TRP A 38 -1.82 -7.13 2.30
N LEU A 39 -2.34 -6.89 3.51
CA LEU A 39 -2.50 -5.53 4.04
C LEU A 39 -1.16 -4.80 4.13
N GLY A 40 -0.12 -5.45 4.63
CA GLY A 40 1.22 -4.86 4.68
C GLY A 40 1.81 -4.53 3.30
N LEU A 41 1.50 -5.32 2.27
CA LEU A 41 1.87 -4.99 0.87
C LEU A 41 1.08 -3.81 0.32
N ALA A 42 -0.22 -3.72 0.63
CA ALA A 42 -1.06 -2.61 0.25
C ALA A 42 -0.53 -1.30 0.85
N GLU A 43 -0.25 -1.28 2.15
CA GLU A 43 0.30 -0.12 2.85
C GLU A 43 1.64 0.33 2.28
N ARG A 44 2.57 -0.59 2.01
CA ARG A 44 3.85 -0.25 1.37
C ARG A 44 3.67 0.39 0.01
N THR A 45 2.75 -0.14 -0.79
CA THR A 45 2.43 0.40 -2.12
C THR A 45 1.87 1.82 -2.02
N ARG A 46 0.94 2.06 -1.07
CA ARG A 46 0.36 3.38 -0.80
C ARG A 46 1.42 4.36 -0.30
N ALA A 47 2.24 3.96 0.67
CA ALA A 47 3.30 4.78 1.22
C ALA A 47 4.32 5.19 0.15
N GLY A 48 4.70 4.26 -0.73
CA GLY A 48 5.59 4.54 -1.86
C GLY A 48 5.01 5.50 -2.90
N LYS A 49 3.68 5.52 -3.09
CA LYS A 49 3.01 6.51 -3.95
C LYS A 49 3.05 7.89 -3.30
N ILE A 50 2.65 8.00 -2.04
CA ILE A 50 2.65 9.25 -1.28
C ILE A 50 4.05 9.85 -1.18
N ALA A 51 5.08 9.03 -0.93
CA ALA A 51 6.46 9.49 -0.84
C ALA A 51 6.95 10.11 -2.16
N ARG A 52 6.57 9.52 -3.31
CA ARG A 52 6.90 10.05 -4.63
C ARG A 52 6.21 11.39 -4.89
N GLU A 53 4.91 11.48 -4.64
CA GLU A 53 4.14 12.73 -4.78
C GLU A 53 4.74 13.86 -3.93
N LYS A 54 5.13 13.58 -2.68
CA LYS A 54 5.80 14.55 -1.81
C LYS A 54 7.16 14.99 -2.36
N ALA A 55 7.95 14.04 -2.86
CA ALA A 55 9.25 14.34 -3.45
C ALA A 55 9.12 15.20 -4.73
N ASP A 56 8.11 14.93 -5.55
CA ASP A 56 7.81 15.71 -6.75
C ASP A 56 7.40 17.14 -6.41
N ALA A 57 6.47 17.30 -5.44
CA ALA A 57 6.06 18.61 -4.95
C ALA A 57 7.24 19.42 -4.38
N ALA A 58 8.10 18.79 -3.57
CA ALA A 58 9.28 19.44 -3.01
C ALA A 58 10.28 19.88 -4.10
N ARG A 59 10.48 19.05 -5.14
CA ARG A 59 11.32 19.41 -6.29
C ARG A 59 10.77 20.58 -7.09
N MET A 60 9.45 20.63 -7.29
CA MET A 60 8.80 21.75 -7.99
C MET A 60 8.89 23.04 -7.18
N ALA A 61 8.57 23.00 -5.89
CA ALA A 61 8.69 24.16 -5.01
C ALA A 61 10.12 24.72 -4.96
N LYS A 62 11.15 23.83 -4.93
CA LYS A 62 12.55 24.25 -5.00
C LYS A 62 12.86 24.98 -6.32
N ARG A 63 12.40 24.45 -7.45
CA ARG A 63 12.61 25.07 -8.78
C ARG A 63 11.93 26.43 -8.89
N GLU A 64 10.72 26.56 -8.35
CA GLU A 64 9.98 27.82 -8.32
C GLU A 64 10.70 28.87 -7.46
N ALA A 65 11.18 28.47 -6.27
CA ALA A 65 11.97 29.36 -5.40
C ALA A 65 13.29 29.80 -6.07
N GLU A 66 13.99 28.89 -6.74
CA GLU A 66 15.22 29.21 -7.49
C GLU A 66 14.95 30.13 -8.68
N ALA A 67 13.80 29.98 -9.37
CA ALA A 67 13.38 30.85 -10.46
C ALA A 67 12.99 32.24 -9.95
N ALA A 68 12.30 32.33 -8.81
CA ALA A 68 11.92 33.59 -8.18
C ALA A 68 13.13 34.39 -7.68
N LEU A 69 14.23 33.72 -7.31
CA LEU A 69 15.48 34.37 -6.89
C LEU A 69 16.34 34.84 -8.08
N ARG A 70 16.08 34.34 -9.29
CA ARG A 70 16.84 34.65 -10.52
C ARG A 70 16.23 35.77 -11.36
N ASN A 71 14.99 36.16 -11.11
CA ASN A 71 14.34 37.36 -11.68
C ASN A 71 14.38 38.51 -10.68
#